data_AF-A0A372QK42-F1
#
_entry.id   AF-A0A372QK42-F1
#
_cell.length_a   1.000
_cell.length_b   1.000
_cell.length_c   1.000
_cell.angle_alpha   90.00
_cell.angle_beta   90.00
_cell.angle_gamma   90.00
#
_symmetry.space_group_name_H-M   'P 1'
#
loop_
_entity.id
_entity.type
_entity.pdbx_description
1 polymer ?
#
loop_
_entity_poly.entity_id
_entity_poly.type
_entity_poly.pdbx_seq_one_letter_code
_entity_poly.pdbx_strand_id
1 'polypeptide(L)'
;MDRFLSLINYNNIFTFLNVNEQAQKLAIKARDGTIPKISNGKELLKICLDFKLRSDNQRHIGDIDSVTNEIWNSRLSASQKGQFTNLANNVNKARNSITIELIARINTPQITKTVFEDSFFNGTSLHDDKGFEFLVHPFQ
;
A
#
# COMPACT_ATOMS: atom_id res chain seq x y z
N MET A 1 -30.21 -1.13 -7.79
CA MET A 1 -28.86 -0.53 -7.84
C MET A 1 -28.94 1.00 -7.83
N ASP A 2 -29.81 1.59 -8.65
CA ASP A 2 -29.93 3.04 -8.86
C ASP A 2 -30.14 3.89 -7.60
N ARG A 3 -30.92 3.42 -6.63
CA ARG A 3 -31.22 4.20 -5.41
C ARG A 3 -30.00 4.40 -4.51
N PHE A 4 -29.04 3.47 -4.49
CA PHE A 4 -27.82 3.66 -3.71
C PHE A 4 -26.88 4.63 -4.42
N LEU A 5 -26.69 4.45 -5.73
CA LEU A 5 -25.83 5.29 -6.55
C LEU A 5 -26.31 6.76 -6.59
N SER A 6 -27.62 7.01 -6.49
CA SER A 6 -28.16 8.38 -6.44
C SER A 6 -27.92 9.10 -5.12
N LEU A 7 -27.62 8.38 -4.04
CA LEU A 7 -27.37 8.96 -2.71
C LEU A 7 -25.90 9.35 -2.49
N ILE A 8 -24.99 8.91 -3.36
CA ILE A 8 -23.56 9.20 -3.22
C ILE A 8 -23.27 10.61 -3.73
N ASN A 9 -22.68 11.43 -2.86
CA ASN A 9 -22.03 12.66 -3.30
C ASN A 9 -20.63 12.34 -3.84
N TYR A 10 -20.52 12.18 -5.17
CA TYR A 10 -19.28 11.79 -5.84
C TYR A 10 -18.16 12.81 -5.69
N ASN A 11 -18.45 14.09 -5.51
CA ASN A 11 -17.42 15.11 -5.24
C ASN A 11 -16.72 14.85 -3.90
N ASN A 12 -17.45 14.28 -2.92
CA ASN A 12 -16.97 13.99 -1.58
C ASN A 12 -16.86 12.48 -1.31
N ILE A 13 -16.62 11.67 -2.34
CA ILE A 13 -16.63 10.21 -2.22
C ILE A 13 -15.62 9.69 -1.19
N PHE A 14 -14.47 10.36 -1.06
CA PHE A 14 -13.44 10.01 -0.08
C PHE A 14 -13.94 10.12 1.36
N THR A 15 -14.71 11.16 1.65
CA THR A 15 -15.35 11.36 2.96
C THR A 15 -16.51 10.39 3.14
N PHE A 16 -17.36 10.24 2.12
CA PHE A 16 -18.52 9.36 2.18
C PHE A 16 -18.17 7.90 2.49
N LEU A 17 -17.10 7.39 1.86
CA LEU A 17 -16.61 6.02 2.09
C LEU A 17 -15.59 5.93 3.24
N ASN A 18 -15.22 7.05 3.86
CA ASN A 18 -14.18 7.14 4.86
C ASN A 18 -12.84 6.50 4.42
N VAL A 19 -12.43 6.80 3.17
CA VAL A 19 -11.34 6.10 2.48
C VAL A 19 -10.02 6.22 3.22
N ASN A 20 -9.73 7.38 3.83
CA ASN A 20 -8.46 7.60 4.52
C ASN A 20 -8.30 6.71 5.75
N GLU A 21 -9.33 6.63 6.61
CA GLU A 21 -9.30 5.74 7.78
C GLU A 21 -9.19 4.27 7.36
N GLN A 22 -9.92 3.90 6.30
CA GLN A 22 -9.86 2.55 5.76
C GLN A 22 -8.49 2.21 5.17
N ALA A 23 -7.87 3.13 4.42
CA ALA A 23 -6.53 2.96 3.89
C ALA A 23 -5.50 2.79 5.01
N GLN A 24 -5.62 3.54 6.12
CA GLN A 24 -4.76 3.36 7.30
C GLN A 24 -4.94 1.97 7.94
N LYS A 25 -6.18 1.52 8.14
CA LYS A 25 -6.47 0.17 8.65
C LYS A 25 -5.91 -0.92 7.73
N LEU A 26 -6.04 -0.74 6.42
CA LEU A 26 -5.48 -1.67 5.43
C LEU A 26 -3.95 -1.64 5.42
N ALA A 27 -3.31 -0.48 5.59
CA ALA A 27 -1.86 -0.38 5.68
C ALA A 27 -1.29 -1.15 6.88
N ILE A 28 -1.94 -1.07 8.05
CA ILE A 28 -1.58 -1.86 9.24
C ILE A 28 -1.70 -3.35 8.92
N LYS A 29 -2.85 -3.77 8.38
CA LYS A 29 -3.08 -5.17 8.00
C LYS A 29 -2.08 -5.68 6.96
N ALA A 30 -1.72 -4.85 5.98
CA ALA A 30 -0.75 -5.18 4.94
C ALA A 30 0.64 -5.35 5.53
N ARG A 31 1.05 -4.47 6.44
CA ARG A 31 2.31 -4.57 7.19
C ARG A 31 2.38 -5.87 7.99
N ASP A 32 1.29 -6.25 8.63
CA ASP A 32 1.20 -7.48 9.43
C ASP A 32 1.06 -8.75 8.55
N GLY A 33 1.08 -8.60 7.22
CA GLY A 33 0.97 -9.72 6.27
C GLY A 33 -0.42 -10.33 6.14
N THR A 34 -1.43 -9.76 6.80
CA THR A 34 -2.77 -10.37 6.95
C THR A 34 -3.70 -10.21 5.74
N ILE A 35 -3.37 -9.31 4.81
CA ILE A 35 -4.14 -9.12 3.57
C ILE A 35 -3.25 -9.29 2.35
N PRO A 36 -3.79 -9.72 1.19
CA PRO A 36 -3.04 -9.74 -0.07
C PRO A 36 -2.69 -8.31 -0.55
N LYS A 37 -1.83 -8.22 -1.57
CA LYS A 37 -1.51 -6.95 -2.23
C LYS A 37 -2.77 -6.40 -2.91
N ILE A 38 -3.03 -5.10 -2.77
CA ILE A 38 -4.09 -4.42 -3.51
C ILE A 38 -3.58 -4.16 -4.93
N SER A 39 -4.27 -4.66 -5.95
CA SER A 39 -3.78 -4.66 -7.33
C SER A 39 -3.80 -3.28 -7.96
N ASN A 40 -4.82 -2.46 -7.66
CA ASN A 40 -4.97 -1.10 -8.19
C ASN A 40 -5.96 -0.25 -7.36
N GLY A 41 -6.13 1.03 -7.74
CA GLY A 41 -7.05 1.94 -7.05
C GLY A 41 -8.53 1.53 -7.09
N LYS A 42 -8.95 0.79 -8.12
CA LYS A 42 -10.34 0.31 -8.24
C LYS A 42 -10.63 -0.80 -7.22
N GLU A 43 -9.66 -1.67 -6.98
CA GLU A 43 -9.77 -2.68 -5.94
C GLU A 43 -9.85 -2.03 -4.54
N LEU A 44 -9.08 -0.97 -4.30
CA LEU A 44 -9.24 -0.18 -3.06
C LEU A 44 -10.64 0.41 -2.94
N LEU A 45 -11.19 0.98 -4.01
CA LEU A 45 -12.57 1.47 -4.02
C LEU A 45 -13.58 0.36 -3.67
N LYS A 46 -13.44 -0.83 -4.26
CA LYS A 46 -14.30 -2.00 -3.97
C LYS A 46 -14.28 -2.34 -2.49
N ILE A 47 -13.09 -2.41 -1.89
CA ILE A 47 -12.90 -2.69 -0.47
C ILE A 47 -13.59 -1.61 0.37
N CYS A 48 -13.35 -0.33 0.08
CA CYS A 48 -13.96 0.77 0.83
C CYS A 48 -15.48 0.78 0.75
N LEU A 49 -16.02 0.44 -0.41
CA LEU A 49 -17.44 0.31 -0.64
C LEU A 49 -18.04 -0.85 0.15
N ASP A 50 -17.41 -2.03 0.14
CA ASP A 50 -17.86 -3.20 0.92
C ASP A 50 -17.90 -2.89 2.42
N PHE A 51 -16.87 -2.23 2.95
CA PHE A 51 -16.85 -1.78 4.34
C PHE A 51 -18.01 -0.82 4.66
N LYS A 52 -18.29 0.16 3.78
CA LYS A 52 -19.39 1.12 3.97
C LYS A 52 -20.74 0.41 3.98
N LEU A 53 -20.98 -0.48 3.02
CA LEU A 53 -22.24 -1.21 2.92
C LEU A 53 -22.47 -2.14 4.11
N ARG A 54 -21.42 -2.79 4.61
CA ARG A 54 -21.49 -3.58 5.84
C ARG A 54 -21.82 -2.71 7.06
N SER A 55 -21.20 -1.54 7.17
CA SER A 55 -21.45 -0.58 8.27
C SER A 55 -22.88 -0.06 8.27
N ASP A 56 -23.45 0.19 7.09
CA ASP A 56 -24.80 0.75 6.95
C ASP A 56 -25.89 -0.35 6.92
N ASN A 57 -25.54 -1.63 7.19
CA ASN A 57 -26.41 -2.80 7.07
C ASN A 57 -27.06 -2.96 5.68
N GLN A 58 -26.47 -2.39 4.63
CA GLN A 58 -26.97 -2.43 3.25
C GLN A 58 -26.46 -3.67 2.49
N ARG A 59 -26.60 -4.85 3.11
CA ARG A 59 -26.19 -6.14 2.50
C ARG A 59 -27.01 -6.55 1.28
N HIS A 60 -28.11 -5.84 1.01
CA HIS A 60 -29.02 -6.11 -0.11
C HIS A 60 -28.45 -5.65 -1.47
N ILE A 61 -27.34 -4.89 -1.48
CA ILE A 61 -26.61 -4.60 -2.72
C ILE A 61 -25.85 -5.85 -3.14
N GLY A 62 -26.50 -6.68 -3.97
CA GLY A 62 -26.01 -8.01 -4.31
C GLY A 62 -24.80 -8.03 -5.27
N ASP A 63 -24.55 -6.96 -6.02
CA ASP A 63 -23.46 -6.91 -7.01
C ASP A 63 -22.54 -5.71 -6.75
N ILE A 64 -21.60 -5.92 -5.82
CA ILE A 64 -20.56 -4.95 -5.47
C ILE A 64 -19.63 -4.65 -6.65
N ASP A 65 -19.41 -5.62 -7.55
CA ASP A 65 -18.51 -5.47 -8.67
C ASP A 65 -19.09 -4.53 -9.72
N SER A 66 -20.37 -4.69 -10.04
CA SER A 66 -21.07 -3.78 -10.96
C SER A 66 -21.18 -2.36 -10.39
N VAL A 67 -21.49 -2.21 -9.09
CA VAL A 67 -21.48 -0.88 -8.44
C VAL A 67 -20.09 -0.26 -8.48
N THR A 68 -19.05 -1.03 -8.18
CA THR A 68 -17.66 -0.54 -8.25
C THR A 68 -17.30 -0.12 -9.67
N ASN A 69 -17.71 -0.90 -10.69
CA ASN A 69 -17.48 -0.58 -12.09
C ASN A 69 -18.16 0.73 -12.50
N GLU A 70 -19.43 0.92 -12.14
CA GLU A 70 -20.18 2.13 -12.46
C GLU A 70 -19.56 3.36 -11.79
N ILE A 71 -19.23 3.27 -10.49
CA ILE A 71 -18.57 4.37 -9.78
C ILE A 71 -17.22 4.68 -10.43
N TRP A 72 -16.38 3.66 -10.63
CA TRP A 72 -15.04 3.83 -11.18
C TRP A 72 -15.08 4.39 -12.60
N ASN A 73 -15.87 3.82 -13.51
CA ASN A 73 -15.85 4.20 -14.91
C ASN A 73 -16.58 5.52 -15.17
N SER A 74 -17.77 5.67 -14.58
CA SER A 74 -18.75 6.69 -14.98
C SER A 74 -18.82 7.88 -14.02
N ARG A 75 -18.37 7.73 -12.77
CA ARG A 75 -18.59 8.74 -11.71
C ARG A 75 -17.32 9.39 -11.18
N LEU A 76 -16.20 8.67 -11.19
CA LEU A 76 -14.93 9.21 -10.71
C LEU A 76 -14.22 10.04 -11.80
N SER A 77 -13.76 11.22 -11.40
CA SER A 77 -12.83 12.00 -12.21
C SER A 77 -11.44 11.34 -12.27
N ALA A 78 -10.64 11.72 -13.26
CA ALA A 78 -9.26 11.25 -13.38
C ALA A 78 -8.42 11.55 -12.12
N SER A 79 -8.62 12.72 -11.51
CA SER A 79 -7.96 13.10 -10.26
C SER A 79 -8.32 12.15 -9.11
N GLN A 80 -9.60 11.83 -8.94
CA GLN A 80 -10.05 10.89 -7.90
C GLN A 80 -9.50 9.48 -8.14
N LYS A 81 -9.47 9.00 -9.39
CA LYS A 81 -8.82 7.72 -9.75
C LYS A 81 -7.33 7.71 -9.39
N GLY A 82 -6.65 8.83 -9.64
CA GLY A 82 -5.25 9.03 -9.25
C GLY A 82 -5.06 8.95 -7.74
N GLN A 83 -5.92 9.60 -6.96
CA GLN A 83 -5.89 9.53 -5.50
C GLN A 83 -6.11 8.10 -4.97
N PHE A 84 -7.10 7.36 -5.47
CA PHE A 84 -7.30 5.96 -5.10
C PHE A 84 -6.08 5.08 -5.44
N THR A 85 -5.48 5.31 -6.62
CA THR A 85 -4.27 4.59 -7.05
C THR A 85 -3.10 4.88 -6.12
N ASN A 86 -2.89 6.14 -5.75
CA ASN A 86 -1.84 6.54 -4.82
C ASN A 86 -2.03 5.92 -3.43
N LEU A 87 -3.26 5.90 -2.93
CA LEU A 87 -3.57 5.25 -1.64
C LEU A 87 -3.33 3.74 -1.69
N ALA A 88 -3.76 3.06 -2.75
CA ALA A 88 -3.51 1.62 -2.92
C ALA A 88 -2.00 1.32 -2.93
N ASN A 89 -1.22 2.16 -3.63
CA ASN A 89 0.23 2.05 -3.63
C ASN A 89 0.83 2.28 -2.25
N ASN A 90 0.33 3.25 -1.48
CA ASN A 90 0.81 3.51 -0.12
C ASN A 90 0.51 2.36 0.83
N VAL A 91 -0.69 1.76 0.74
CA VAL A 91 -1.03 0.53 1.49
C VAL A 91 -0.06 -0.60 1.15
N ASN A 92 0.24 -0.79 -0.13
CA ASN A 92 1.19 -1.83 -0.55
C ASN A 92 2.63 -1.53 -0.10
N LYS A 93 3.05 -0.26 -0.06
CA LYS A 93 4.37 0.12 0.49
C LYS A 93 4.49 -0.24 1.97
N ALA A 94 3.41 -0.08 2.74
CA ALA A 94 3.40 -0.45 4.15
C ALA A 94 3.69 -1.94 4.38
N ARG A 95 3.36 -2.82 3.42
CA ARG A 95 3.72 -4.25 3.44
C ARG A 95 5.22 -4.47 3.58
N ASN A 96 6.02 -3.67 2.88
CA ASN A 96 7.47 -3.85 2.81
C ASN A 96 8.21 -2.95 3.81
N SER A 97 7.52 -2.17 4.64
CA SER A 97 8.16 -1.17 5.49
C SER A 97 9.13 -1.79 6.49
N ILE A 98 8.74 -2.91 7.11
CA ILE A 98 9.59 -3.63 8.09
C ILE A 98 10.83 -4.19 7.40
N THR A 99 10.67 -4.82 6.23
CA THR A 99 11.80 -5.36 5.46
C THR A 99 12.77 -4.25 5.06
N ILE A 100 12.26 -3.11 4.58
CA ILE A 100 13.10 -1.94 4.23
C ILE A 100 13.81 -1.40 5.47
N GLU A 101 13.13 -1.29 6.61
CA GLU A 101 13.72 -0.85 7.88
C GLU A 101 14.84 -1.80 8.34
N LEU A 102 14.63 -3.11 8.26
CA LEU A 102 15.63 -4.12 8.61
C LEU A 102 16.86 -4.03 7.69
N ILE A 103 16.66 -3.88 6.38
CA ILE A 103 17.76 -3.68 5.42
C ILE A 103 18.55 -2.41 5.75
N ALA A 104 17.86 -1.30 6.05
CA ALA A 104 18.50 -0.04 6.41
C ALA A 104 19.35 -0.17 7.69
N ARG A 105 18.87 -0.92 8.70
CA ARG A 105 19.62 -1.20 9.93
C ARG A 105 20.87 -2.04 9.68
N ILE A 106 20.80 -3.04 8.81
CA ILE A 106 21.98 -3.87 8.44
C ILE A 106 23.05 -2.99 7.77
N ASN A 107 22.63 -2.05 6.92
CA ASN A 107 23.55 -1.15 6.22
C ASN A 107 24.06 0.01 7.09
N THR A 108 23.58 0.13 8.34
CA THR A 108 24.08 1.16 9.27
C THR A 108 25.30 0.61 10.01
N PRO A 109 26.44 1.33 10.01
CA PRO A 109 27.62 0.93 10.77
C PRO A 109 27.27 0.70 12.24
N GLN A 110 27.62 -0.47 12.76
CA GLN A 110 27.47 -0.85 14.14
C GLN A 110 28.47 -0.07 15.00
N ILE A 111 28.03 0.44 16.16
CA ILE A 111 28.94 1.03 17.14
C ILE A 111 29.67 -0.12 17.85
N THR A 112 30.98 -0.19 17.71
CA THR A 112 31.82 -1.26 18.24
C THR A 112 32.78 -0.73 19.30
N LYS A 113 33.22 -1.60 20.23
CA LYS A 113 34.14 -1.22 21.32
C LYS A 113 35.58 -1.59 21.02
N THR A 114 35.79 -2.48 20.05
CA THR A 114 37.10 -2.99 19.68
C THR A 114 37.29 -2.95 18.17
N VAL A 115 38.55 -2.86 17.74
CA VAL A 115 38.94 -2.87 16.33
C VAL A 115 38.55 -4.19 15.63
N PHE A 116 38.55 -5.31 16.37
CA PHE A 116 38.09 -6.60 15.87
C PHE A 116 36.58 -6.60 15.58
N GLU A 117 35.77 -6.14 16.55
CA GLU A 117 34.32 -6.01 16.35
C GLU A 117 34.00 -5.07 15.19
N ASP A 118 34.71 -3.95 15.07
CA ASP A 118 34.53 -3.00 13.96
C ASP A 118 34.78 -3.67 12.61
N SER A 119 35.91 -4.36 12.49
CA SER A 119 36.30 -5.07 11.27
C SER A 119 35.32 -6.19 10.91
N PHE A 120 34.74 -6.86 11.91
CA PHE A 120 33.79 -7.97 11.72
C PHE A 120 32.39 -7.49 11.32
N PHE A 121 31.85 -6.46 11.99
CA PHE A 121 30.47 -6.00 11.78
C PHE A 121 30.34 -4.94 10.69
N ASN A 122 31.34 -4.09 10.50
CA ASN A 122 31.30 -2.97 9.55
C ASN A 122 32.16 -3.21 8.32
N GLY A 123 33.00 -4.26 8.35
CA GLY A 123 33.96 -4.55 7.31
C GLY A 123 35.07 -3.50 7.23
N THR A 124 35.90 -3.61 6.21
CA THR A 124 36.80 -2.52 5.79
C THR A 124 36.13 -1.74 4.68
N SER A 125 36.34 -0.42 4.59
CA SER A 125 35.80 0.40 3.49
C SER A 125 36.13 -0.24 2.14
N LEU A 126 35.13 -0.79 1.46
CA LEU A 126 35.25 -1.29 0.11
C LEU A 126 35.18 -0.08 -0.82
N HIS A 127 36.30 0.62 -0.96
CA HIS A 127 36.52 1.56 -2.07
C HIS A 127 36.76 0.77 -3.35
N ASP A 128 35.73 0.06 -3.82
CA ASP A 128 35.64 -0.29 -5.23
C ASP A 128 34.60 0.62 -5.86
N ASP A 129 35.04 1.42 -6.81
CA ASP A 129 34.31 2.47 -7.55
C ASP A 129 33.20 1.90 -8.47
N LYS A 130 32.72 0.69 -8.16
CA LYS A 130 31.75 -0.05 -8.96
C LYS A 130 30.53 -0.32 -8.07
N GLY A 131 29.44 0.37 -8.39
CA GLY A 131 28.18 0.27 -7.64
C GLY A 131 27.67 -1.16 -7.52
N PHE A 132 26.61 -1.31 -6.69
CA PHE A 132 25.96 -2.58 -6.34
C PHE A 132 25.62 -3.52 -7.52
N GLU A 133 25.60 -3.02 -8.75
CA GLU A 133 25.41 -3.81 -9.99
C GLU A 133 26.49 -4.89 -10.20
N PHE A 134 27.69 -4.73 -9.61
CA PHE A 134 28.78 -5.71 -9.79
C PHE A 134 28.62 -6.99 -8.95
N LEU A 135 27.83 -6.95 -7.87
CA LEU A 135 27.64 -8.09 -6.95
C LEU A 135 26.50 -9.03 -7.38
N VAL A 136 25.74 -8.70 -8.42
CA VAL A 136 24.57 -9.47 -8.88
C VAL A 136 24.90 -10.38 -10.07
N HIS A 137 26.12 -10.32 -10.61
CA HIS A 137 26.52 -11.23 -11.68
C HIS A 137 27.00 -12.57 -11.10
N PRO A 138 26.32 -13.70 -11.44
CA PRO A 138 26.82 -15.00 -11.07
C PRO A 138 28.10 -15.26 -11.85
N PHE A 139 29.12 -15.75 -11.13
CA PHE A 139 30.41 -16.17 -11.66
C PHE A 139 30.24 -16.97 -12.98
N GLN A 140 30.85 -16.48 -14.06
CA GLN A 140 31.16 -17.26 -15.26
C GLN A 140 32.51 -17.96 -15.10
#